data_AF-A0A5B9FXX8-F1
#
_entry.id   AF-A0A5B9FXX8-F1
#
_cell.length_a   1.000
_cell.length_b   1.000
_cell.length_c   1.000
_cell.angle_alpha   90.00
_cell.angle_beta   90.00
_cell.angle_gamma   90.00
#
_symmetry.space_group_name_H-M   'P 1'
#
loop_
_entity.id
_entity.type
_entity.pdbx_description
1 polymer ?
#
loop_
_entity_poly.entity_id
_entity_poly.type
_entity_poly.pdbx_seq_one_letter_code
_entity_poly.pdbx_strand_id
1 'polypeptide(L)'
;MKRLIKLFSVGFLFLGAVTTVNAQTNDSFTPKFGIKGGVNFATVSGDDFDSPDSRTSFHVGALVEFPLTEMFSLQAEALYSGQGFETDVDGGIFGGDGKVEYQLDYINVPVLAKVYILDGLSIEAGPQFGFKVNEEIDAEANADDGDLNVDEAEDFDFGVAAGITFETPMGLFATGRYTQGFTDIVNDRDVKNSVFQIGIGYKF
;
A
#
# COMPACT_ATOMS: atom_id res chain seq x y z
N MET A 1 -1.85 10.88 22.84
CA MET A 1 -1.68 12.33 22.65
C MET A 1 -0.23 12.86 22.65
N LYS A 2 0.64 12.57 23.65
CA LYS A 2 2.00 13.14 23.71
C LYS A 2 3.01 12.57 22.67
N ARG A 3 2.74 11.41 22.08
CA ARG A 3 3.55 10.81 20.98
C ARG A 3 3.12 11.31 19.59
N LEU A 4 1.82 11.55 19.38
CA LEU A 4 1.26 12.14 18.16
C LEU A 4 1.87 13.52 17.83
N ILE A 5 2.07 14.36 18.85
CA ILE A 5 2.66 15.71 18.68
C ILE A 5 4.13 15.63 18.26
N LYS A 6 4.88 14.60 18.69
CA LYS A 6 6.29 14.45 18.30
C LYS A 6 6.44 13.93 16.86
N LEU A 7 5.56 13.05 16.38
CA LEU A 7 5.54 12.67 14.96
C LEU A 7 5.09 13.82 14.06
N PHE A 8 4.09 14.62 14.49
CA PHE A 8 3.70 15.83 13.76
C PHE A 8 4.82 16.88 13.70
N SER A 9 5.63 16.99 14.76
CA SER A 9 6.77 17.92 14.82
C SER A 9 7.92 17.53 13.88
N VAL A 10 8.07 16.24 13.57
CA VAL A 10 9.08 15.73 12.62
C VAL A 10 8.53 15.74 11.18
N GLY A 11 7.22 15.56 10.99
CA GLY A 11 6.55 15.68 9.68
C GLY A 11 6.45 17.11 9.15
N PHE A 12 6.35 18.12 10.03
CA PHE A 12 6.25 19.52 9.59
C PHE A 12 7.57 20.12 9.08
N LEU A 13 8.69 19.44 9.28
CA LEU A 13 10.01 19.86 8.78
C LEU A 13 10.31 19.36 7.35
N PHE A 14 9.50 18.45 6.80
CA PHE A 14 9.59 18.03 5.39
C PHE A 14 8.68 18.82 4.46
N LEU A 15 7.71 19.58 4.99
CA LEU A 15 6.73 20.33 4.19
C LEU A 15 7.18 21.75 3.79
N GLY A 16 8.41 22.15 4.15
CA GLY A 16 8.90 23.53 4.01
C GLY A 16 9.93 23.78 2.89
N ALA A 17 10.28 22.79 2.07
CA ALA A 17 11.33 22.94 1.05
C ALA A 17 10.84 22.57 -0.36
N VAL A 18 9.68 23.08 -0.78
CA VAL A 18 9.37 23.18 -2.22
C VAL A 18 9.96 24.50 -2.72
N THR A 19 11.29 24.61 -2.72
CA THR A 19 11.96 25.64 -3.51
C THR A 19 12.08 25.13 -4.92
N THR A 20 11.36 25.78 -5.83
CA THR A 20 11.44 25.72 -7.29
C THR A 20 12.76 25.14 -7.84
N VAL A 21 12.79 23.84 -8.13
CA VAL A 21 13.84 23.24 -8.97
C VAL A 21 13.38 23.39 -10.42
N ASN A 22 13.81 24.47 -11.08
CA ASN A 22 13.84 24.52 -12.53
C ASN A 22 15.05 23.68 -12.99
N ALA A 23 14.85 22.40 -13.22
CA ALA A 23 15.83 21.57 -13.94
C ALA A 23 15.31 21.37 -15.38
N GLN A 24 15.58 22.36 -16.24
CA GLN A 24 15.57 22.14 -17.68
C GLN A 24 16.84 21.36 -18.05
N THR A 25 16.78 20.03 -17.97
CA THR A 25 17.78 19.14 -18.57
C THR A 25 17.05 18.08 -19.38
N ASN A 26 17.19 18.15 -20.71
CA ASN A 26 16.69 17.16 -21.67
C ASN A 26 17.52 15.86 -21.62
N ASP A 27 17.76 15.32 -20.42
CA ASP A 27 18.47 14.07 -20.23
C ASP A 27 17.46 12.96 -19.94
N SER A 28 17.45 11.93 -20.78
CA SER A 28 16.58 10.74 -20.68
C SER A 28 16.68 9.99 -19.34
N PHE A 29 17.62 10.38 -18.47
CA PHE A 29 17.89 9.80 -17.14
C PHE A 29 17.50 10.73 -15.97
N THR A 30 16.74 11.79 -16.25
CA THR A 30 16.24 12.69 -15.20
C THR A 30 15.20 11.96 -14.33
N PRO A 31 15.28 12.07 -12.98
CA PRO A 31 14.27 11.51 -12.09
C PRO A 31 12.89 12.09 -12.40
N LYS A 32 11.88 11.22 -12.50
CA LYS A 32 10.48 11.59 -12.71
C LYS A 32 9.73 11.49 -11.39
N PHE A 33 8.98 12.53 -11.05
CA PHE A 33 8.12 12.51 -9.87
C PHE A 33 6.69 12.21 -10.29
N GLY A 34 5.91 11.62 -9.39
CA GLY A 34 4.52 11.33 -9.71
C GLY A 34 3.66 11.12 -8.49
N ILE A 35 2.37 11.07 -8.75
CA ILE A 35 1.34 10.66 -7.79
C ILE A 35 0.57 9.48 -8.34
N LYS A 36 0.09 8.61 -7.45
CA LYS A 36 -0.78 7.48 -7.80
C LYS A 36 -1.83 7.26 -6.74
N GLY A 37 -2.94 6.68 -7.17
CA GLY A 37 -3.96 6.17 -6.29
C GLY A 37 -4.78 5.08 -6.97
N GLY A 38 -5.49 4.31 -6.17
CA GLY A 38 -6.22 3.15 -6.67
C GLY A 38 -6.95 2.38 -5.59
N VAL A 39 -7.44 1.21 -5.97
CA VAL A 39 -8.21 0.30 -5.13
C VAL A 39 -7.32 -0.87 -4.74
N ASN A 40 -7.47 -1.32 -3.50
CA ASN A 40 -6.83 -2.50 -2.96
C ASN A 40 -7.89 -3.58 -2.72
N PHE A 41 -7.53 -4.82 -3.01
CA PHE A 41 -8.22 -6.02 -2.58
C PHE A 41 -7.23 -6.76 -1.67
N ALA A 42 -7.37 -6.57 -0.37
CA ALA A 42 -6.48 -7.11 0.64
C ALA A 42 -7.11 -8.34 1.28
N THR A 43 -6.30 -9.37 1.51
CA THR A 43 -6.65 -10.53 2.32
C THR A 43 -5.38 -10.94 3.09
N VAL A 44 -5.49 -12.00 3.87
CA VAL A 44 -4.35 -12.61 4.55
C VAL A 44 -4.13 -14.04 4.06
N SER A 45 -2.88 -14.45 4.08
CA SER A 45 -2.44 -15.80 3.72
C SER A 45 -1.74 -16.42 4.93
N GLY A 46 -2.01 -17.69 5.20
CA GLY A 46 -1.52 -18.38 6.39
C GLY A 46 -2.09 -19.78 6.52
N ASP A 47 -1.36 -20.67 7.20
CA ASP A 47 -1.82 -22.06 7.44
C ASP A 47 -2.92 -22.11 8.53
N ASP A 48 -3.02 -21.06 9.37
CA ASP A 48 -3.97 -20.95 10.48
C ASP A 48 -5.27 -20.20 10.12
N PHE A 49 -5.45 -19.77 8.87
CA PHE A 49 -6.63 -19.03 8.41
C PHE A 49 -7.25 -19.68 7.16
N ASP A 50 -8.45 -20.25 7.32
CA ASP A 50 -9.23 -20.79 6.22
C ASP A 50 -9.86 -19.64 5.41
N SER A 51 -9.12 -19.18 4.38
CA SER A 51 -9.60 -18.35 3.26
C SER A 51 -10.53 -17.18 3.62
N PRO A 52 -10.06 -16.17 4.39
CA PRO A 52 -10.87 -14.99 4.72
C PRO A 52 -11.24 -14.18 3.47
N ASP A 53 -12.41 -13.55 3.52
CA ASP A 53 -12.92 -12.69 2.46
C ASP A 53 -11.97 -11.49 2.24
N SER A 54 -11.83 -11.08 0.98
CA SER A 54 -10.97 -9.95 0.64
C SER A 54 -11.62 -8.62 1.02
N ARG A 55 -10.96 -7.85 1.88
CA ARG A 55 -11.31 -6.46 2.19
C ARG A 55 -11.01 -5.55 1.01
N THR A 56 -12.01 -4.79 0.57
CA THR A 56 -11.82 -3.76 -0.47
C THR A 56 -11.50 -2.41 0.17
N SER A 57 -10.39 -1.79 -0.20
CA SER A 57 -9.97 -0.48 0.30
C SER A 57 -9.25 0.35 -0.77
N PHE A 58 -8.47 1.36 -0.40
CA PHE A 58 -7.77 2.22 -1.35
C PHE A 58 -6.31 2.45 -0.97
N HIS A 59 -5.52 2.88 -1.96
CA HIS A 59 -4.19 3.44 -1.74
C HIS A 59 -4.04 4.78 -2.44
N VAL A 60 -3.18 5.64 -1.90
CA VAL A 60 -2.82 6.93 -2.49
C VAL A 60 -1.44 7.36 -2.02
N GLY A 61 -0.67 8.00 -2.90
CA GLY A 61 0.61 8.56 -2.50
C GLY A 61 1.45 9.09 -3.65
N ALA A 62 2.74 9.19 -3.39
CA ALA A 62 3.72 9.75 -4.32
C ALA A 62 4.77 8.70 -4.70
N LEU A 63 5.39 8.92 -5.86
CA LEU A 63 6.49 8.10 -6.36
C LEU A 63 7.59 8.95 -6.95
N VAL A 64 8.78 8.37 -7.00
CA VAL A 64 9.91 8.85 -7.78
C VAL A 64 10.47 7.69 -8.58
N GLU A 65 10.66 7.92 -9.87
CA GLU A 65 11.30 6.96 -10.78
C GLU A 65 12.65 7.52 -11.23
N PHE A 66 13.70 6.72 -11.08
CA PHE A 66 15.06 7.00 -11.50
C PHE A 66 15.38 6.14 -12.74
N PRO A 67 15.31 6.70 -13.96
CA PRO A 67 15.70 5.96 -15.15
C PRO A 67 17.21 5.75 -15.14
N LEU A 68 17.66 4.49 -15.20
CA LEU A 68 19.09 4.15 -15.25
C LEU A 68 19.54 3.82 -16.68
N THR A 69 18.65 3.23 -17.48
CA THR A 69 18.83 2.97 -18.90
C THR A 69 17.50 3.19 -19.63
N GLU A 70 17.47 3.14 -20.96
CA GLU A 70 16.21 3.21 -21.72
C GLU A 70 15.25 2.06 -21.39
N MET A 71 15.77 0.92 -20.92
CA MET A 71 14.97 -0.27 -20.58
C MET A 71 14.78 -0.47 -19.07
N PHE A 72 15.57 0.19 -18.22
CA PHE A 72 15.60 -0.08 -16.78
C PHE A 72 15.44 1.19 -15.96
N SER A 73 14.59 1.13 -14.93
CA SER A 73 14.42 2.19 -13.94
C SER A 73 14.32 1.61 -12.53
N LEU A 74 14.67 2.42 -11.55
CA LEU A 74 14.40 2.14 -10.14
C LEU A 74 13.29 3.08 -9.67
N GLN A 75 12.22 2.55 -9.09
CA GLN A 75 11.08 3.33 -8.60
C GLN A 75 10.97 3.17 -7.09
N ALA A 76 10.87 4.28 -6.37
CA ALA A 76 10.55 4.29 -4.94
C ALA A 76 9.21 5.00 -4.75
N GLU A 77 8.39 4.52 -3.81
CA GLU A 77 7.08 5.11 -3.54
C GLU A 77 6.87 5.32 -2.05
N ALA A 78 5.94 6.19 -1.71
CA ALA A 78 5.38 6.32 -0.37
C ALA A 78 3.87 6.40 -0.50
N LEU A 79 3.18 5.34 -0.05
CA LEU A 79 1.75 5.14 -0.22
C LEU A 79 1.08 4.99 1.13
N TYR A 80 0.03 5.76 1.39
CA TYR A 80 -0.99 5.31 2.34
C TYR A 80 -1.79 4.20 1.67
N SER A 81 -2.02 3.11 2.38
CA SER A 81 -2.67 1.92 1.85
C SER A 81 -3.50 1.24 2.93
N GLY A 82 -4.81 1.15 2.71
CA GLY A 82 -5.67 0.28 3.51
C GLY A 82 -5.39 -1.18 3.18
N GLN A 83 -5.28 -2.02 4.19
CA GLN A 83 -5.06 -3.47 4.12
C GLN A 83 -5.88 -4.16 5.22
N GLY A 84 -5.80 -5.48 5.34
CA GLY A 84 -6.58 -6.25 6.31
C GLY A 84 -7.49 -7.27 5.62
N PHE A 85 -8.47 -7.78 6.35
CA PHE A 85 -9.32 -8.90 5.91
C PHE A 85 -10.71 -8.85 6.55
N GLU A 86 -11.68 -9.51 5.91
CA GLU A 86 -13.01 -9.74 6.46
C GLU A 86 -13.12 -11.18 6.97
N THR A 87 -13.84 -11.39 8.08
CA THR A 87 -14.21 -12.73 8.57
C THR A 87 -15.68 -12.78 8.93
N ASP A 88 -16.35 -13.87 8.58
CA ASP A 88 -17.68 -14.17 9.07
C ASP A 88 -17.60 -14.70 10.51
N VAL A 89 -18.53 -14.26 11.35
CA VAL A 89 -18.72 -14.78 12.69
C VAL A 89 -20.10 -15.43 12.77
N ASP A 90 -20.12 -16.76 12.90
CA ASP A 90 -21.35 -17.52 13.13
C ASP A 90 -21.88 -17.21 14.53
N GLY A 91 -22.94 -16.42 14.60
CA GLY A 91 -23.71 -16.22 15.82
C GLY A 91 -24.39 -17.53 16.19
N GLY A 92 -23.86 -18.23 17.19
CA GLY A 92 -24.45 -19.46 17.74
C GLY A 92 -25.86 -19.26 18.33
N ILE A 93 -26.19 -19.98 19.41
CA ILE A 93 -27.57 -20.14 19.96
C ILE A 93 -28.31 -18.82 20.30
N PHE A 94 -27.65 -17.66 20.22
CA PHE A 94 -28.21 -16.34 20.57
C PHE A 94 -28.40 -15.36 19.40
N GLY A 95 -28.14 -15.77 18.16
CA GLY A 95 -28.66 -15.10 16.95
C GLY A 95 -27.81 -13.98 16.35
N GLY A 96 -27.55 -14.11 15.04
CA GLY A 96 -27.02 -13.09 14.13
C GLY A 96 -25.72 -13.54 13.46
N ASP A 97 -25.76 -13.83 12.16
CA ASP A 97 -24.54 -13.94 11.34
C ASP A 97 -24.02 -12.51 11.13
N GLY A 98 -22.74 -12.27 11.44
CA GLY A 98 -22.12 -10.94 11.36
C GLY A 98 -20.80 -10.97 10.62
N LYS A 99 -20.51 -9.90 9.87
CA LYS A 99 -19.20 -9.68 9.25
C LYS A 99 -18.37 -8.79 10.15
N VAL A 100 -17.16 -9.25 10.47
CA VAL A 100 -16.16 -8.48 11.20
C VAL A 100 -15.05 -8.09 10.22
N GLU A 101 -14.75 -6.79 10.14
CA GLU A 101 -13.68 -6.25 9.30
C GLU A 101 -12.47 -5.90 10.16
N TYR A 102 -11.34 -6.56 9.92
CA TYR A 102 -10.07 -6.21 10.53
C TYR A 102 -9.34 -5.21 9.62
N GLN A 103 -9.32 -3.95 10.04
CA GLN A 103 -8.80 -2.84 9.25
C GLN A 103 -7.39 -2.48 9.69
N LEU A 104 -6.45 -2.50 8.74
CA LEU A 104 -5.07 -2.09 8.97
C LEU A 104 -4.66 -1.06 7.94
N ASP A 105 -4.20 0.10 8.40
CA ASP A 105 -3.63 1.08 7.48
C ASP A 105 -2.12 1.16 7.63
N TYR A 106 -1.45 1.17 6.48
CA TYR A 106 0.00 1.24 6.41
C TYR A 106 0.46 2.44 5.60
N ILE A 107 1.62 2.98 6.00
CA ILE A 107 2.49 3.71 5.08
C ILE A 107 3.44 2.70 4.44
N ASN A 108 3.19 2.37 3.19
CA ASN A 108 4.00 1.46 2.39
C ASN A 108 5.07 2.22 1.62
N VAL A 109 6.29 1.70 1.66
CA VAL A 109 7.47 2.18 0.95
C VAL A 109 8.04 1.07 0.05
N PRO A 110 7.46 0.86 -1.15
CA PRO A 110 8.01 -0.04 -2.17
C PRO A 110 9.29 0.52 -2.79
N VAL A 111 10.26 -0.35 -3.06
CA VAL A 111 11.45 -0.07 -3.88
C VAL A 111 11.50 -1.09 -5.00
N LEU A 112 11.19 -0.66 -6.23
CA LEU A 112 10.89 -1.54 -7.35
C LEU A 112 11.91 -1.36 -8.47
N ALA A 113 12.45 -2.47 -8.94
CA ALA A 113 13.12 -2.53 -10.23
C ALA A 113 12.05 -2.60 -11.33
N LYS A 114 12.17 -1.76 -12.35
CA LYS A 114 11.21 -1.63 -13.44
C LYS A 114 11.89 -1.86 -14.77
N VAL A 115 11.33 -2.75 -15.58
CA VAL A 115 11.85 -3.14 -16.89
C VAL A 115 10.81 -2.84 -17.95
N TYR A 116 11.16 -1.96 -18.89
CA TYR A 116 10.32 -1.62 -20.04
C TYR A 116 10.43 -2.70 -21.11
N ILE A 117 9.30 -3.37 -21.38
CA ILE A 117 9.21 -4.47 -22.36
C ILE A 117 8.79 -3.92 -23.73
N LEU A 118 7.92 -2.91 -23.74
CA LEU A 118 7.47 -2.18 -24.93
C LEU A 118 7.34 -0.70 -24.56
N ASP A 119 7.20 0.16 -25.56
CA ASP A 119 6.94 1.58 -25.33
C ASP A 119 5.70 1.76 -24.45
N GLY A 120 5.91 2.38 -23.27
CA GLY A 120 4.88 2.57 -22.26
C GLY A 120 4.57 1.35 -21.39
N LEU A 121 4.90 0.12 -21.81
CA LEU A 121 4.62 -1.09 -21.02
C LEU A 121 5.85 -1.56 -20.25
N SER A 122 5.69 -1.74 -18.95
CA SER A 122 6.74 -2.21 -18.06
C SER A 122 6.25 -3.26 -17.07
N ILE A 123 7.15 -4.14 -16.67
CA ILE A 123 7.00 -4.99 -15.48
C ILE A 123 7.83 -4.39 -14.35
N GLU A 124 7.38 -4.60 -13.12
CA GLU A 124 8.07 -4.12 -11.92
C GLU A 124 8.09 -5.18 -10.84
N ALA A 125 9.17 -5.24 -10.06
CA ALA A 125 9.26 -6.09 -8.89
C ALA A 125 10.27 -5.55 -7.87
N GLY A 126 10.02 -5.80 -6.58
CA GLY A 126 10.96 -5.44 -5.53
C GLY A 126 10.38 -5.52 -4.12
N PRO A 127 11.19 -5.24 -3.09
CA PRO A 127 10.74 -5.23 -1.71
C PRO A 127 9.73 -4.12 -1.43
N GLN A 128 8.85 -4.37 -0.47
CA GLN A 128 7.93 -3.40 0.13
C GLN A 128 8.12 -3.39 1.64
N PHE A 129 8.20 -2.19 2.21
CA PHE A 129 8.27 -1.95 3.65
C PHE A 129 7.02 -1.20 4.10
N GLY A 130 6.17 -1.83 4.90
CA GLY A 130 4.96 -1.25 5.48
C GLY A 130 5.18 -0.85 6.93
N PHE A 131 4.67 0.32 7.30
CA PHE A 131 4.64 0.80 8.68
C PHE A 131 3.19 1.04 9.07
N LYS A 132 2.68 0.28 10.06
CA LYS A 132 1.31 0.38 10.55
C LYS A 132 1.09 1.78 11.13
N VAL A 133 -0.01 2.42 10.76
CA VAL A 133 -0.41 3.75 11.26
C VAL A 133 -1.80 3.77 11.86
N ASN A 134 -2.64 2.79 11.51
CA ASN A 134 -3.96 2.60 12.09
C ASN A 134 -4.28 1.11 12.20
N GLU A 135 -5.03 0.74 13.24
CA GLU A 135 -5.57 -0.60 13.47
C GLU A 135 -6.94 -0.47 14.11
N GLU A 136 -7.94 -1.10 13.49
CA GLU A 136 -9.34 -0.98 13.90
C GLU A 136 -10.09 -2.28 13.60
N ILE A 137 -10.97 -2.68 14.51
CA ILE A 137 -11.91 -3.78 14.33
C ILE A 137 -13.30 -3.20 14.21
N ASP A 138 -13.95 -3.42 13.08
CA ASP A 138 -15.37 -3.12 12.92
C ASP A 138 -16.16 -4.42 13.09
N ALA A 139 -16.92 -4.51 14.20
CA ALA A 139 -17.71 -5.68 14.58
C ALA A 139 -19.07 -5.74 13.87
N GLU A 140 -19.46 -4.69 13.15
CA GLU A 140 -20.72 -4.61 12.42
C GLU A 140 -20.47 -3.80 11.15
N ALA A 141 -19.87 -4.43 10.12
CA ALA A 141 -19.39 -3.79 8.88
C ALA A 141 -20.41 -2.92 8.09
N ASN A 142 -21.65 -2.77 8.58
CA ASN A 142 -22.70 -1.89 8.05
C ASN A 142 -23.22 -0.84 9.08
N ALA A 143 -22.64 -0.72 10.27
CA ALA A 143 -23.08 0.18 11.33
C ALA A 143 -21.89 0.79 12.12
N ASP A 144 -21.78 2.12 12.11
CA ASP A 144 -20.75 2.94 12.79
C ASP A 144 -20.70 2.81 14.35
N ASP A 145 -21.47 1.90 14.97
CA ASP A 145 -21.61 1.82 16.44
C ASP A 145 -20.70 0.74 17.08
N GLY A 146 -19.85 0.09 16.26
CA GLY A 146 -19.07 -1.10 16.63
C GLY A 146 -17.54 -0.97 16.62
N ASP A 147 -16.98 0.20 16.32
CA ASP A 147 -15.54 0.37 16.11
C ASP A 147 -14.72 0.21 17.41
N LEU A 148 -13.80 -0.77 17.40
CA LEU A 148 -12.86 -1.00 18.49
C LEU A 148 -11.42 -0.77 17.99
N ASN A 149 -10.81 0.28 18.53
CA ASN A 149 -9.38 0.51 18.36
C ASN A 149 -8.60 -0.50 19.20
N VAL A 150 -7.82 -1.35 18.53
CA VAL A 150 -6.94 -2.36 19.15
C VAL A 150 -5.50 -2.09 18.71
N ASP A 151 -4.53 -2.73 19.39
CA ASP A 151 -3.11 -2.58 19.10
C ASP A 151 -2.42 -3.95 19.27
N GLU A 152 -2.90 -4.93 18.50
CA GLU A 152 -2.41 -6.31 18.54
C GLU A 152 -1.56 -6.66 17.31
N ALA A 153 -1.71 -5.94 16.20
CA ALA A 153 -0.90 -6.16 15.01
C ALA A 153 0.54 -5.62 15.16
N GLU A 154 1.47 -6.24 14.45
CA GLU A 154 2.85 -5.76 14.34
C GLU A 154 2.93 -4.41 13.62
N ASP A 155 3.81 -3.54 14.11
CA ASP A 155 3.99 -2.19 13.57
C ASP A 155 4.67 -2.19 12.19
N PHE A 156 5.31 -3.30 11.81
CA PHE A 156 6.12 -3.40 10.61
C PHE A 156 5.73 -4.61 9.77
N ASP A 157 5.52 -4.37 8.48
CA ASP A 157 5.23 -5.40 7.48
C ASP A 157 6.32 -5.38 6.38
N PHE A 158 6.88 -6.54 6.05
CA PHE A 158 7.81 -6.70 4.94
C PHE A 158 7.22 -7.64 3.90
N GLY A 159 7.26 -7.22 2.65
CA GLY A 159 6.73 -7.98 1.52
C GLY A 159 7.55 -7.85 0.25
N VAL A 160 7.15 -8.60 -0.77
CA VAL A 160 7.62 -8.43 -2.15
C VAL A 160 6.43 -8.08 -3.03
N ALA A 161 6.61 -7.03 -3.80
CA ALA A 161 5.65 -6.56 -4.79
C ALA A 161 6.11 -6.98 -6.19
N ALA A 162 5.16 -7.32 -7.05
CA ALA A 162 5.35 -7.51 -8.49
C ALA A 162 4.14 -6.95 -9.25
N GLY A 163 4.36 -6.34 -10.41
CA GLY A 163 3.29 -5.68 -11.13
C GLY A 163 3.60 -5.36 -12.59
N ILE A 164 2.59 -4.80 -13.24
CA ILE A 164 2.64 -4.29 -14.60
C ILE A 164 2.17 -2.84 -14.61
N THR A 165 2.83 -1.99 -15.39
CA THR A 165 2.45 -0.60 -15.58
C THR A 165 2.40 -0.27 -17.07
N PHE A 166 1.32 0.39 -17.50
CA PHE A 166 1.17 0.99 -18.81
C PHE A 166 1.14 2.52 -18.70
N GLU A 167 2.12 3.19 -19.30
CA GLU A 167 2.33 4.64 -19.28
C GLU A 167 2.14 5.23 -20.67
N THR A 168 1.45 6.36 -20.72
CA THR A 168 1.22 7.15 -21.92
C THR A 168 2.32 8.22 -22.09
N PRO A 169 2.58 8.70 -23.31
CA PRO A 169 3.52 9.81 -23.54
C PRO A 169 3.18 11.11 -22.79
N MET A 170 1.95 11.24 -22.30
CA MET A 170 1.48 12.40 -21.53
C MET A 170 1.82 12.30 -20.04
N GLY A 171 2.42 11.20 -19.57
CA GLY A 171 2.75 10.97 -18.16
C GLY A 171 1.63 10.29 -17.35
N LEU A 172 0.44 10.09 -17.93
CA LEU A 172 -0.62 9.27 -17.31
C LEU A 172 -0.25 7.80 -17.38
N PHE A 173 -0.51 7.05 -16.31
CA PHE A 173 -0.29 5.60 -16.28
C PHE A 173 -1.37 4.84 -15.53
N ALA A 174 -1.49 3.56 -15.84
CA ALA A 174 -2.29 2.58 -15.11
C ALA A 174 -1.39 1.44 -14.62
N THR A 175 -1.67 0.91 -13.43
CA THR A 175 -0.87 -0.12 -12.77
C THR A 175 -1.75 -1.24 -12.23
N GLY A 176 -1.27 -2.47 -12.36
CA GLY A 176 -1.78 -3.65 -11.65
C GLY A 176 -0.63 -4.28 -10.87
N ARG A 177 -0.78 -4.47 -9.57
CA ARG A 177 0.30 -4.95 -8.69
C ARG A 177 -0.23 -5.97 -7.70
N TYR A 178 0.57 -6.98 -7.41
CA TYR A 178 0.35 -7.92 -6.32
C TYR A 178 1.50 -7.81 -5.32
N THR A 179 1.18 -7.74 -4.04
CA THR A 179 2.15 -7.74 -2.95
C THR A 179 1.88 -8.93 -2.03
N GLN A 180 2.92 -9.71 -1.76
CA GLN A 180 2.93 -10.79 -0.79
C GLN A 180 3.79 -10.40 0.42
N GLY A 181 3.19 -10.36 1.60
CA GLY A 181 3.85 -10.20 2.89
C GLY A 181 4.60 -11.47 3.31
N PHE A 182 5.68 -11.27 4.05
CA PHE A 182 6.56 -12.31 4.60
C PHE A 182 6.73 -12.22 6.11
N THR A 183 6.33 -11.11 6.72
CA THR A 183 6.25 -10.94 8.17
C THR A 183 4.86 -11.25 8.66
N ASP A 184 4.80 -11.82 9.85
CA ASP A 184 3.54 -12.09 10.53
C ASP A 184 2.94 -10.77 11.04
N ILE A 185 1.68 -10.54 10.72
CA ILE A 185 0.95 -9.33 11.12
C ILE A 185 0.46 -9.47 12.56
N VAL A 186 0.24 -10.70 13.05
CA VAL A 186 -0.23 -10.98 14.41
C VAL A 186 0.81 -11.85 15.11
N ASN A 187 1.20 -11.44 16.32
CA ASN A 187 2.16 -12.21 17.12
C ASN A 187 1.69 -13.66 17.33
N ASP A 188 2.61 -14.61 17.16
CA ASP A 188 2.40 -16.05 17.31
C ASP A 188 1.37 -16.67 16.34
N ARG A 189 1.05 -16.00 15.21
CA ARG A 189 0.26 -16.60 14.12
C ARG A 189 0.89 -16.34 12.76
N ASP A 190 0.97 -17.39 11.94
CA ASP A 190 1.42 -17.29 10.55
C ASP A 190 0.35 -16.60 9.68
N VAL A 191 0.22 -15.28 9.80
CA VAL A 191 -0.77 -14.46 9.08
C VAL A 191 -0.06 -13.34 8.34
N LYS A 192 -0.04 -13.41 7.00
CA LYS A 192 0.76 -12.52 6.13
C LYS A 192 -0.13 -11.79 5.15
N ASN A 193 0.17 -10.52 4.89
CA ASN A 193 -0.64 -9.69 3.99
C ASN A 193 -0.57 -10.23 2.57
N SER A 194 -1.70 -10.25 1.87
CA SER A 194 -1.78 -10.54 0.44
C SER A 194 -2.67 -9.46 -0.19
N VAL A 195 -2.08 -8.61 -1.03
CA VAL A 195 -2.77 -7.42 -1.53
C VAL A 195 -2.66 -7.34 -3.04
N PHE A 196 -3.80 -7.34 -3.71
CA PHE A 196 -3.91 -7.00 -5.12
C PHE A 196 -4.33 -5.54 -5.26
N GLN A 197 -3.64 -4.79 -6.11
CA GLN A 197 -3.83 -3.36 -6.31
C GLN A 197 -4.06 -3.05 -7.78
N ILE A 198 -5.06 -2.22 -8.05
CA ILE A 198 -5.27 -1.60 -9.36
C ILE A 198 -5.26 -0.09 -9.14
N GLY A 199 -4.52 0.65 -9.95
CA GLY A 199 -4.42 2.10 -9.78
C GLY A 199 -4.12 2.85 -11.06
N ILE A 200 -4.23 4.16 -10.95
CA ILE A 200 -3.84 5.13 -11.97
C ILE A 200 -2.93 6.18 -11.35
N GLY A 201 -2.18 6.89 -12.18
CA GLY A 201 -1.35 7.98 -11.71
C GLY A 201 -0.87 8.89 -12.82
N TYR A 202 -0.08 9.88 -12.41
CA TYR A 202 0.49 10.88 -13.28
C TYR A 202 1.92 11.17 -12.88
N LYS A 203 2.84 11.14 -13.85
CA LYS A 203 4.23 11.56 -13.71
C LYS A 203 4.44 12.92 -14.38
N PHE A 204 5.20 13.79 -13.72
CA PHE A 204 5.51 15.15 -14.14
C PHE A 204 7.01 15.46 -14.07
#